data_AF-A0A2A4LQU1-F1
#
_entry.id   AF-A0A2A4LQU1-F1
#
_cell.length_a   1.000
_cell.length_b   1.000
_cell.length_c   1.000
_cell.angle_alpha   90.00
_cell.angle_beta   90.00
_cell.angle_gamma   90.00
#
_symmetry.space_group_name_H-M   'P 1'
#
loop_
_entity.id
_entity.type
_entity.pdbx_description
1 polymer ?
#
loop_
_entity_poly.entity_id
_entity_poly.type
_entity_poly.pdbx_seq_one_letter_code
_entity_poly.pdbx_strand_id
1 'polypeptide(L)'
;MQVINLIKIATLSLAFSQALNMQANATNHSSMVWTYHQYEDALNNGRITSQFQVGVPQTDNIVTRGTCAVGSGGSFSTVLFGANIPQNRIGNTFSIRFNTSSGPKIKQGVAVGSDYEESISGIEIAINNDDLIWRSMANMNALTYVVSGQTYTLPLRGSGRTIASFLHDCNFYATQSQNQLGTQNAKNNQSIFTNKKHLTNDATKKPTDEPFVIKTEEAIDPRWASCDLLQDEFSKKSDFPVKMTVINKTDSHRAVMWIDFKGNPKEYASLETGETFTINTYVSHPWMFTDGPGNCLEMFMPHQGVDTFNITAVNRDFGPE
;
A
#
# COMPACT_ATOMS: atom_id res chain seq x y z
N MET A 1 64.29 -7.53 -74.35
CA MET A 1 63.54 -7.03 -75.52
C MET A 1 62.08 -6.93 -75.09
N GLN A 2 61.49 -5.74 -75.20
CA GLN A 2 60.10 -5.42 -74.89
C GLN A 2 59.14 -6.35 -75.66
N VAL A 3 57.93 -6.61 -75.14
CA VAL A 3 56.67 -6.04 -75.67
C VAL A 3 55.60 -6.10 -74.57
N ILE A 4 54.97 -4.95 -74.35
CA ILE A 4 53.80 -4.68 -73.51
C ILE A 4 52.55 -5.14 -74.26
N ASN A 5 51.57 -5.77 -73.58
CA ASN A 5 50.18 -5.60 -74.00
C ASN A 5 49.21 -5.66 -72.83
N LEU A 6 48.53 -4.53 -72.62
CA LEU A 6 47.42 -4.35 -71.68
C LEU A 6 46.17 -5.02 -72.25
N ILE A 7 45.48 -5.81 -71.43
CA ILE A 7 44.04 -6.03 -71.57
C ILE A 7 43.42 -5.82 -70.18
N LYS A 8 42.73 -4.68 -70.03
CA LYS A 8 41.69 -4.48 -69.01
C LYS A 8 40.49 -5.32 -69.42
N ILE A 9 39.83 -6.04 -68.50
CA ILE A 9 38.38 -6.27 -68.48
C ILE A 9 37.96 -6.80 -67.09
N ALA A 10 37.03 -6.04 -66.49
CA ALA A 10 36.00 -6.38 -65.52
C ALA A 10 36.36 -7.19 -64.26
N THR A 11 36.62 -6.46 -63.16
CA THR A 11 36.33 -6.93 -61.80
C THR A 11 34.82 -7.14 -61.64
N LEU A 12 34.39 -8.40 -61.64
CA LEU A 12 33.04 -8.82 -61.25
C LEU A 12 32.99 -8.80 -59.71
N SER A 13 32.43 -7.72 -59.13
CA SER A 13 32.20 -7.66 -57.68
C SER A 13 31.00 -8.55 -57.32
N LEU A 14 31.27 -9.74 -56.77
CA LEU A 14 30.27 -10.51 -56.03
C LEU A 14 29.98 -9.76 -54.72
N ALA A 15 28.92 -8.93 -54.73
CA ALA A 15 28.37 -8.37 -53.52
C ALA A 15 27.66 -9.50 -52.76
N PHE A 16 28.35 -10.08 -51.76
CA PHE A 16 27.76 -10.99 -50.80
C PHE A 16 26.86 -10.16 -49.88
N SER A 17 25.55 -10.14 -50.13
CA SER A 17 24.56 -9.52 -49.24
C SER A 17 24.51 -10.30 -47.93
N GLN A 18 25.29 -9.86 -46.94
CA GLN A 18 25.07 -10.28 -45.56
C GLN A 18 23.78 -9.64 -45.08
N ALA A 19 22.74 -10.46 -44.94
CA ALA A 19 21.52 -10.11 -44.24
C ALA A 19 21.87 -9.84 -42.76
N LEU A 20 22.01 -8.57 -42.40
CA LEU A 20 21.96 -8.15 -41.00
C LEU A 20 20.51 -8.30 -40.54
N ASN A 21 20.19 -9.46 -39.94
CA ASN A 21 19.02 -9.59 -39.09
C ASN A 21 19.23 -8.71 -37.85
N MET A 22 18.88 -7.43 -37.96
CA MET A 22 18.70 -6.58 -36.78
C MET A 22 17.40 -7.02 -36.09
N GLN A 23 17.51 -7.95 -35.15
CA GLN A 23 16.49 -8.11 -34.13
C GLN A 23 16.55 -6.87 -33.23
N ALA A 24 15.75 -5.86 -33.55
CA ALA A 24 15.60 -4.66 -32.75
C ALA A 24 14.76 -4.96 -31.50
N ASN A 25 15.41 -5.48 -30.45
CA ASN A 25 14.93 -5.31 -29.08
C ASN A 25 15.65 -4.11 -28.46
N ALA A 26 15.26 -2.92 -28.89
CA ALA A 26 15.65 -1.67 -28.26
C ALA A 26 14.37 -0.87 -28.00
N THR A 27 13.74 -1.10 -26.84
CA THR A 27 12.77 -0.16 -26.28
C THR A 27 13.49 1.17 -26.11
N ASN A 28 13.11 2.17 -26.91
CA ASN A 28 13.78 3.45 -26.96
C ASN A 28 13.43 4.26 -25.69
N HIS A 29 14.13 3.99 -24.58
CA HIS A 29 13.89 4.60 -23.27
C HIS A 29 14.21 6.11 -23.20
N SER A 30 14.70 6.73 -24.28
CA SER A 30 15.18 8.11 -24.28
C SER A 30 14.08 9.17 -24.21
N SER A 31 12.82 8.80 -24.42
CA SER A 31 11.66 9.71 -24.41
C SER A 31 10.76 9.59 -23.17
N MET A 32 11.05 8.66 -22.25
CA MET A 32 10.24 8.48 -21.05
C MET A 32 10.47 9.62 -20.05
N VAL A 33 9.39 10.12 -19.48
CA VAL A 33 9.39 11.24 -18.53
C VAL A 33 8.68 10.83 -17.26
N TRP A 34 9.24 11.26 -16.13
CA TRP A 34 8.57 11.21 -14.82
C TRP A 34 7.61 12.37 -14.70
N THR A 35 6.32 12.09 -14.56
CA THR A 35 5.30 13.11 -14.28
C THR A 35 4.70 12.88 -12.91
N TYR A 36 4.23 13.97 -12.31
CA TYR A 36 3.61 14.01 -11.00
C TYR A 36 2.32 14.82 -11.09
N HIS A 37 1.25 14.32 -10.47
CA HIS A 37 0.00 15.04 -10.37
C HIS A 37 -0.76 14.62 -9.11
N GLN A 38 -1.59 15.54 -8.63
CA GLN A 38 -2.53 15.31 -7.55
C GLN A 38 -3.94 15.54 -8.11
N TYR A 39 -4.88 14.69 -7.75
CA TYR A 39 -6.26 14.76 -8.24
C TYR A 39 -7.24 14.21 -7.22
N GLU A 40 -8.52 14.57 -7.38
CA GLU A 40 -9.62 13.98 -6.64
C GLU A 40 -10.06 12.68 -7.35
N ASP A 41 -9.90 11.54 -6.69
CA ASP A 41 -10.20 10.24 -7.27
C ASP A 41 -11.64 9.84 -6.96
N ALA A 42 -12.53 10.05 -7.94
CA ALA A 42 -13.94 9.69 -7.84
C ALA A 42 -14.18 8.18 -7.62
N LEU A 43 -13.29 7.32 -8.12
CA LEU A 43 -13.39 5.86 -7.91
C LEU A 43 -12.96 5.45 -6.50
N ASN A 44 -12.28 6.34 -5.80
CA ASN A 44 -11.86 6.20 -4.41
C ASN A 44 -12.61 7.18 -3.50
N ASN A 45 -13.92 7.34 -3.72
CA ASN A 45 -14.83 8.19 -2.93
C ASN A 45 -14.39 9.67 -2.85
N GLY A 46 -13.85 10.23 -3.93
CA GLY A 46 -13.45 11.63 -4.01
C GLY A 46 -12.19 11.96 -3.20
N ARG A 47 -11.33 10.97 -2.94
CA ARG A 47 -10.13 11.19 -2.13
C ARG A 47 -9.04 11.89 -2.93
N ILE A 48 -8.39 12.86 -2.31
CA ILE A 48 -7.18 13.46 -2.86
C ILE A 48 -6.10 12.39 -2.95
N THR A 49 -5.63 12.16 -4.18
CA THR A 49 -4.69 11.13 -4.57
C THR A 49 -3.50 11.77 -5.25
N SER A 50 -2.31 11.47 -4.75
CA SER A 50 -1.06 11.83 -5.39
C SER A 50 -0.57 10.65 -6.22
N GLN A 51 -0.13 10.92 -7.44
CA GLN A 51 0.34 9.92 -8.37
C GLN A 51 1.60 10.40 -9.07
N PHE A 52 2.59 9.52 -9.16
CA PHE A 52 3.62 9.65 -10.19
C PHE A 52 3.43 8.59 -11.26
N GLN A 53 3.87 8.90 -12.47
CA GLN A 53 3.95 7.92 -13.54
C GLN A 53 5.20 8.15 -14.40
N VAL A 54 5.64 7.08 -15.05
CA VAL A 54 6.77 7.10 -15.98
C VAL A 54 6.28 6.55 -17.30
N GLY A 55 6.36 7.36 -18.35
CA GLY A 55 5.84 6.99 -19.66
C GLY A 55 6.28 7.94 -20.75
N VAL A 56 5.87 7.65 -21.98
CA VAL A 56 6.10 8.57 -23.11
C VAL A 56 5.01 9.64 -23.08
N PRO A 57 5.36 10.93 -23.00
CA PRO A 57 4.37 12.01 -22.97
C PRO A 57 3.39 11.94 -24.14
N GLN A 58 2.11 12.27 -23.89
CA GLN A 58 1.04 12.28 -24.89
C GLN A 58 0.76 10.91 -25.53
N THR A 59 1.11 9.83 -24.85
CA THR A 59 0.77 8.45 -25.24
C THR A 59 0.20 7.70 -24.05
N ASP A 60 -0.41 6.55 -24.33
CA ASP A 60 -0.85 5.56 -23.35
C ASP A 60 0.30 4.67 -22.83
N ASN A 61 1.53 4.87 -23.34
CA ASN A 61 2.68 4.05 -22.97
C ASN A 61 3.26 4.50 -21.62
N ILE A 62 2.77 3.86 -20.56
CA ILE A 62 3.26 4.02 -19.19
C ILE A 62 3.95 2.71 -18.77
N VAL A 63 5.08 2.81 -18.09
CA VAL A 63 5.87 1.65 -17.61
C VAL A 63 5.94 1.53 -16.10
N THR A 64 5.64 2.60 -15.37
CA THR A 64 5.55 2.58 -13.92
C THR A 64 4.55 3.62 -13.44
N ARG A 65 3.78 3.28 -12.41
CA ARG A 65 2.86 4.20 -11.73
C ARG A 65 2.94 3.97 -10.24
N GLY A 66 3.00 5.02 -9.44
CA GLY A 66 2.87 4.90 -7.99
C GLY A 66 1.81 5.86 -7.45
N THR A 67 1.07 5.41 -6.44
CA THR A 67 -0.07 6.13 -5.87
C THR A 67 -0.07 6.09 -4.35
N CYS A 68 -0.60 7.16 -3.77
CA CYS A 68 -1.00 7.24 -2.37
C CYS A 68 -2.19 8.21 -2.27
N ALA A 69 -3.06 8.02 -1.29
CA ALA A 69 -4.24 8.87 -1.10
C ALA A 69 -4.45 9.23 0.36
N VAL A 70 -5.18 10.31 0.61
CA VAL A 70 -5.66 10.67 1.95
C VAL A 70 -6.43 9.50 2.58
N GLY A 71 -6.12 9.21 3.85
CA GLY A 71 -6.73 8.11 4.61
C GLY A 71 -6.42 6.75 4.01
N SER A 72 -5.17 6.43 3.69
CA SER A 72 -4.79 5.07 3.25
C SER A 72 -4.36 4.16 4.39
N GLY A 73 -4.65 4.54 5.63
CA GLY A 73 -4.38 3.75 6.82
C GLY A 73 -2.91 3.39 7.09
N GLY A 74 -1.93 3.95 6.38
CA GLY A 74 -0.53 3.57 6.55
C GLY A 74 0.50 4.50 5.90
N SER A 75 1.75 4.37 6.35
CA SER A 75 2.93 5.08 5.81
C SER A 75 3.53 4.31 4.62
N PHE A 76 2.69 3.90 3.67
CA PHE A 76 3.12 3.18 2.47
C PHE A 76 2.43 3.74 1.22
N SER A 77 3.05 3.47 0.08
CA SER A 77 2.53 3.79 -1.25
C SER A 77 2.50 2.51 -2.08
N THR A 78 1.56 2.39 -3.00
CA THR A 78 1.56 1.31 -3.99
C THR A 78 2.30 1.75 -5.24
N VAL A 79 3.09 0.85 -5.83
CA VAL A 79 3.84 1.09 -7.07
C VAL A 79 3.70 -0.10 -8.00
N LEU A 80 3.15 0.14 -9.18
CA LEU A 80 3.08 -0.79 -10.29
C LEU A 80 4.33 -0.68 -11.16
N PHE A 81 5.11 -1.76 -11.22
CA PHE A 81 6.25 -1.89 -12.12
C PHE A 81 5.86 -2.72 -13.34
N GLY A 82 5.96 -2.13 -14.53
CA GLY A 82 5.59 -2.77 -15.79
C GLY A 82 6.35 -4.06 -16.05
N ALA A 83 5.62 -5.15 -16.28
CA ALA A 83 6.20 -6.44 -16.61
C ALA A 83 5.21 -7.23 -17.47
N ASN A 84 5.73 -8.05 -18.37
CA ASN A 84 4.90 -8.92 -19.18
C ASN A 84 4.37 -10.07 -18.30
N ILE A 85 3.12 -9.96 -17.87
CA ILE A 85 2.45 -11.00 -17.08
C ILE A 85 1.38 -11.70 -17.92
N PRO A 86 1.42 -13.04 -18.03
CA PRO A 86 0.35 -13.80 -18.68
C PRO A 86 -1.00 -13.56 -17.99
N GLN A 87 -2.05 -13.44 -18.79
CA GLN A 87 -3.42 -13.20 -18.34
C GLN A 87 -3.90 -14.20 -17.28
N ASN A 88 -3.59 -15.49 -17.45
CA ASN A 88 -3.91 -16.54 -16.48
C ASN A 88 -3.09 -16.49 -15.17
N ARG A 89 -2.27 -15.45 -14.99
CA ARG A 89 -1.42 -15.24 -13.81
C ARG A 89 -1.70 -13.90 -13.11
N ILE A 90 -2.62 -13.09 -13.62
CA ILE A 90 -3.10 -11.88 -12.93
C ILE A 90 -3.71 -12.30 -11.57
N GLY A 91 -3.50 -11.47 -10.55
CA GLY A 91 -3.89 -11.75 -9.17
C GLY A 91 -2.92 -12.67 -8.41
N ASN A 92 -2.00 -13.36 -9.09
CA ASN A 92 -1.01 -14.19 -8.40
C ASN A 92 0.13 -13.34 -7.83
N THR A 93 0.71 -13.82 -6.72
CA THR A 93 1.92 -13.25 -6.14
C THR A 93 3.16 -13.61 -6.95
N PHE A 94 4.03 -12.62 -7.17
CA PHE A 94 5.33 -12.70 -7.83
C PHE A 94 6.41 -12.03 -6.99
N SER A 95 7.64 -12.52 -7.15
CA SER A 95 8.83 -11.83 -6.67
C SER A 95 9.34 -10.85 -7.73
N ILE A 96 9.62 -9.63 -7.30
CA ILE A 96 10.35 -8.63 -8.08
C ILE A 96 11.71 -8.38 -7.41
N ARG A 97 12.79 -8.58 -8.17
CA ARG A 97 14.16 -8.37 -7.69
C ARG A 97 14.75 -7.12 -8.30
N PHE A 98 14.93 -6.09 -7.49
CA PHE A 98 15.56 -4.83 -7.85
C PHE A 98 17.08 -4.90 -7.70
N ASN A 99 17.81 -4.40 -8.68
CA ASN A 99 19.26 -4.22 -8.59
C ASN A 99 19.54 -2.77 -8.13
N THR A 100 19.78 -2.60 -6.83
CA THR A 100 20.09 -1.28 -6.25
C THR A 100 21.60 -1.10 -6.05
N SER A 101 22.05 0.13 -5.81
CA SER A 101 23.45 0.40 -5.43
C SER A 101 23.85 -0.27 -4.11
N SER A 102 22.90 -0.57 -3.23
CA SER A 102 23.11 -1.27 -1.96
C SER A 102 23.07 -2.80 -2.07
N GLY A 103 23.03 -3.32 -3.30
CA GLY A 103 22.84 -4.74 -3.59
C GLY A 103 21.39 -5.09 -4.00
N PRO A 104 21.11 -6.36 -4.32
CA PRO A 104 19.79 -6.78 -4.76
C PRO A 104 18.76 -6.69 -3.61
N LYS A 105 17.57 -6.17 -3.92
CA LYS A 105 16.42 -6.13 -3.01
C LYS A 105 15.27 -6.93 -3.62
N ILE A 106 14.65 -7.81 -2.85
CA ILE A 106 13.51 -8.60 -3.30
C ILE A 106 12.28 -8.09 -2.59
N LYS A 107 11.22 -7.85 -3.35
CA LYS A 107 9.88 -7.54 -2.84
C LYS A 107 8.90 -8.55 -3.42
N GLN A 108 7.81 -8.77 -2.70
CA GLN A 108 6.68 -9.52 -3.21
C GLN A 108 5.63 -8.53 -3.69
N GLY A 109 4.96 -8.89 -4.78
CA GLY A 109 3.72 -8.25 -5.12
C GLY A 109 2.93 -8.98 -6.14
N VAL A 110 1.92 -8.31 -6.67
CA VAL A 110 0.85 -9.02 -7.35
C VAL A 110 0.72 -8.55 -8.77
N ALA A 111 0.53 -9.54 -9.63
CA ALA A 111 0.31 -9.34 -11.04
C ALA A 111 -1.00 -8.59 -11.29
N VAL A 112 -0.89 -7.46 -11.99
CA VAL A 112 -2.02 -6.65 -12.45
C VAL A 112 -2.06 -6.71 -13.99
N GLY A 113 -3.27 -6.86 -14.53
CA GLY A 113 -3.54 -6.90 -15.96
C GLY A 113 -4.00 -5.56 -16.52
N SER A 114 -3.93 -5.43 -17.85
CA SER A 114 -4.37 -4.25 -18.60
C SER A 114 -5.86 -4.24 -18.94
N ASP A 115 -6.67 -5.11 -18.31
CA ASP A 115 -8.02 -5.46 -18.80
C ASP A 115 -9.11 -4.42 -18.47
N TYR A 116 -8.70 -3.28 -17.90
CA TYR A 116 -9.55 -2.14 -17.62
C TYR A 116 -8.83 -0.91 -18.19
N GLU A 117 -9.47 -0.29 -19.17
CA GLU A 117 -8.94 0.70 -20.10
C GLU A 117 -7.83 1.62 -19.52
N GLU A 118 -6.75 1.74 -20.30
CA GLU A 118 -5.56 2.56 -20.05
C GLU A 118 -4.67 2.19 -18.86
N SER A 119 -4.14 0.96 -18.74
CA SER A 119 -3.06 0.73 -17.76
C SER A 119 -2.12 -0.46 -18.03
N ILE A 120 -0.87 -0.20 -17.68
CA ILE A 120 0.31 -1.07 -17.58
C ILE A 120 -0.03 -2.48 -17.05
N SER A 121 0.40 -3.54 -17.72
CA SER A 121 0.51 -4.86 -17.07
C SER A 121 1.82 -4.92 -16.28
N GLY A 122 1.80 -5.48 -15.07
CA GLY A 122 2.99 -5.52 -14.25
C GLY A 122 2.79 -6.10 -12.86
N ILE A 123 3.73 -5.81 -11.97
CA ILE A 123 3.68 -6.20 -10.56
C ILE A 123 3.42 -4.96 -9.72
N GLU A 124 2.25 -4.88 -9.08
CA GLU A 124 1.96 -3.89 -8.04
C GLU A 124 2.62 -4.33 -6.73
N ILE A 125 3.38 -3.43 -6.10
CA ILE A 125 3.98 -3.64 -4.78
C ILE A 125 3.60 -2.53 -3.81
N ALA A 126 3.41 -2.88 -2.53
CA ALA A 126 3.35 -1.91 -1.46
C ALA A 126 4.78 -1.59 -0.97
N ILE A 127 5.12 -0.31 -0.88
CA ILE A 127 6.44 0.16 -0.43
C ILE A 127 6.22 1.17 0.69
N ASN A 128 6.81 0.92 1.87
CA ASN A 128 6.82 1.91 2.95
C ASN A 128 7.47 3.21 2.45
N ASN A 129 6.94 4.36 2.86
CA ASN A 129 7.40 5.67 2.40
C ASN A 129 8.85 5.97 2.83
N ASP A 130 9.37 5.26 3.83
CA ASP A 130 10.74 5.36 4.35
C ASP A 130 11.72 4.32 3.75
N ASP A 131 11.24 3.44 2.86
CA ASP A 131 12.06 2.37 2.27
C ASP A 131 13.23 2.93 1.42
N LEU A 132 14.40 2.30 1.52
CA LEU A 132 15.60 2.69 0.80
C LEU A 132 15.48 2.55 -0.73
N ILE A 133 14.50 1.80 -1.23
CA ILE A 133 14.24 1.72 -2.67
C ILE A 133 13.87 3.08 -3.27
N TRP A 134 13.22 3.96 -2.51
CA TRP A 134 12.94 5.34 -2.95
C TRP A 134 14.23 6.13 -3.20
N ARG A 135 15.23 5.97 -2.32
CA ARG A 135 16.55 6.60 -2.50
C ARG A 135 17.28 6.03 -3.70
N SER A 136 17.10 4.74 -3.98
CA SER A 136 17.66 4.10 -5.18
C SER A 136 17.03 4.69 -6.44
N MET A 137 15.70 4.79 -6.49
CA MET A 137 14.98 5.39 -7.61
C MET A 137 15.28 6.87 -7.79
N ALA A 138 15.48 7.64 -6.72
CA ALA A 138 15.72 9.07 -6.79
C ALA A 138 17.15 9.46 -7.23
N ASN A 139 18.15 8.60 -6.98
CA ASN A 139 19.57 8.97 -7.11
C ASN A 139 20.33 8.16 -8.17
N MET A 140 19.79 7.05 -8.66
CA MET A 140 20.42 6.28 -9.73
C MET A 140 20.01 6.82 -11.11
N ASN A 141 20.75 6.46 -12.15
CA ASN A 141 20.42 6.84 -13.54
C ASN A 141 19.36 5.93 -14.17
N ALA A 142 19.37 4.65 -13.77
CA ALA A 142 18.39 3.65 -14.15
C ALA A 142 18.26 2.62 -13.03
N LEU A 143 17.07 2.09 -12.82
CA LEU A 143 16.83 0.95 -11.93
C LEU A 143 16.49 -0.26 -12.79
N THR A 144 17.27 -1.33 -12.66
CA THR A 144 16.94 -2.60 -13.30
C THR A 144 16.23 -3.50 -12.30
N TYR A 145 15.22 -4.22 -12.77
CA TYR A 145 14.49 -5.20 -11.96
C TYR A 145 14.18 -6.46 -12.76
N VAL A 146 14.05 -7.56 -12.05
CA VAL A 146 13.80 -8.88 -12.64
C VAL A 146 12.49 -9.44 -12.12
N VAL A 147 11.63 -9.84 -13.06
CA VAL A 147 10.35 -10.51 -12.81
C VAL A 147 10.28 -11.74 -13.73
N SER A 148 10.03 -12.92 -13.16
CA SER A 148 9.94 -14.18 -13.92
C SER A 148 11.14 -14.43 -14.84
N GLY A 149 12.35 -14.07 -14.39
CA GLY A 149 13.60 -14.21 -15.16
C GLY A 149 13.83 -13.16 -16.24
N GLN A 150 12.83 -12.33 -16.56
CA GLN A 150 12.96 -11.22 -17.50
C GLN A 150 13.48 -9.96 -16.81
N THR A 151 14.40 -9.26 -17.46
CA THR A 151 15.00 -8.03 -16.93
C THR A 151 14.35 -6.81 -17.59
N TYR A 152 13.94 -5.87 -16.76
CA TYR A 152 13.34 -4.60 -17.14
C TYR A 152 14.23 -3.45 -16.66
N THR A 153 14.18 -2.33 -17.37
CA THR A 153 14.95 -1.13 -17.03
C THR A 153 14.02 0.08 -16.92
N LEU A 154 13.98 0.68 -15.74
CA LEU A 154 13.27 1.93 -15.48
C LEU A 154 14.27 3.10 -15.59
N PRO A 155 14.12 4.01 -16.58
CA PRO A 155 14.92 5.23 -16.62
C PRO A 155 14.56 6.12 -15.43
N LEU A 156 15.56 6.69 -14.76
CA LEU A 156 15.39 7.49 -13.55
C LEU A 156 15.75 8.97 -13.74
N ARG A 157 16.02 9.41 -14.97
CA ARG A 157 16.27 10.82 -15.25
C ARG A 157 15.03 11.65 -14.90
N GLY A 158 15.21 12.62 -14.00
CA GLY A 158 14.12 13.49 -13.52
C GLY A 158 13.31 12.90 -12.35
N SER A 159 13.57 11.65 -11.95
CA SER A 159 12.87 10.97 -10.86
C SER A 159 12.99 11.68 -9.51
N GLY A 160 14.16 12.21 -9.17
CA GLY A 160 14.44 12.73 -7.83
C GLY A 160 13.47 13.83 -7.37
N ARG A 161 13.13 14.79 -8.25
CA ARG A 161 12.15 15.84 -7.93
C ARG A 161 10.74 15.25 -7.79
N THR A 162 10.34 14.39 -8.73
CA THR A 162 9.02 13.76 -8.73
C THR A 162 8.80 12.88 -7.51
N ILE A 163 9.78 12.04 -7.15
CA ILE A 163 9.73 11.19 -5.96
C ILE A 163 9.69 12.03 -4.69
N ALA A 164 10.46 13.12 -4.61
CA ALA A 164 10.43 14.02 -3.46
C ALA A 164 9.06 14.67 -3.27
N SER A 165 8.45 15.19 -4.34
CA SER A 165 7.09 15.75 -4.29
C SER A 165 6.05 14.70 -3.93
N PHE A 166 6.12 13.52 -4.54
CA PHE A 166 5.22 12.41 -4.23
C PHE A 166 5.31 12.00 -2.76
N LEU A 167 6.50 11.72 -2.24
CA LEU A 167 6.69 11.30 -0.85
C LEU A 167 6.36 12.40 0.15
N HIS A 168 6.51 13.68 -0.22
CA HIS A 168 6.04 14.79 0.62
C HIS A 168 4.53 14.67 0.88
N ASP A 169 3.75 14.53 -0.19
CA ASP A 169 2.29 14.40 -0.10
C ASP A 169 1.89 13.08 0.59
N CYS A 170 2.53 11.95 0.25
CA CYS A 170 2.19 10.67 0.86
C CYS A 170 2.48 10.63 2.37
N ASN A 171 3.56 11.26 2.82
CA ASN A 171 3.84 11.40 4.24
C ASN A 171 2.86 12.37 4.90
N PHE A 172 2.47 13.45 4.22
CA PHE A 172 1.42 14.34 4.70
C PHE A 172 0.09 13.59 4.87
N TYR A 173 -0.34 12.80 3.89
CA TYR A 173 -1.57 11.99 3.97
C TYR A 173 -1.53 10.96 5.10
N ALA A 174 -0.38 10.29 5.28
CA ALA A 174 -0.17 9.40 6.40
C ALA A 174 -0.30 10.15 7.73
N THR A 175 0.32 11.33 7.88
CA THR A 175 0.18 12.13 9.12
C THR A 175 -1.21 12.71 9.34
N GLN A 176 -2.00 13.00 8.30
CA GLN A 176 -3.39 13.43 8.46
C GLN A 176 -4.26 12.31 9.01
N SER A 177 -4.08 11.09 8.50
CA SER A 177 -4.67 9.89 9.10
C SER A 177 -4.26 9.77 10.58
N GLN A 178 -3.02 10.10 10.95
CA GLN A 178 -2.55 10.09 12.34
C GLN A 178 -2.99 11.30 13.20
N ASN A 179 -3.18 12.50 12.63
CA ASN A 179 -3.52 13.72 13.37
C ASN A 179 -5.03 13.88 13.61
N GLN A 180 -5.87 13.22 12.80
CA GLN A 180 -7.25 13.00 13.17
C GLN A 180 -7.35 12.23 14.50
N LEU A 181 -6.34 11.43 14.89
CA LEU A 181 -6.25 10.87 16.25
C LEU A 181 -5.91 11.90 17.32
N GLY A 182 -4.98 12.82 17.05
CA GLY A 182 -4.57 13.82 18.05
C GLY A 182 -5.69 14.81 18.40
N THR A 183 -6.48 15.20 17.39
CA THR A 183 -7.60 16.14 17.57
C THR A 183 -8.86 15.49 18.12
N GLN A 184 -9.11 14.19 17.84
CA GLN A 184 -10.19 13.45 18.50
C GLN A 184 -9.86 13.15 19.99
N ASN A 185 -8.61 12.81 20.32
CA ASN A 185 -8.17 12.66 21.71
C ASN A 185 -8.30 13.96 22.53
N ALA A 186 -8.03 15.12 21.92
CA ALA A 186 -8.22 16.41 22.58
C ALA A 186 -9.72 16.78 22.76
N LYS A 187 -10.59 16.39 21.81
CA LYS A 187 -12.05 16.59 21.91
C LYS A 187 -12.69 15.66 22.94
N ASN A 188 -12.22 14.41 23.04
CA ASN A 188 -12.65 13.47 24.09
C ASN A 188 -12.19 13.91 25.48
N ASN A 189 -10.99 14.51 25.61
CA ASN A 189 -10.57 15.09 26.87
C ASN A 189 -11.34 16.38 27.23
N GLN A 190 -11.87 17.14 26.26
CA GLN A 190 -12.69 18.33 26.53
C GLN A 190 -14.17 18.00 26.83
N SER A 191 -14.72 16.90 26.30
CA SER A 191 -16.09 16.46 26.63
C SER A 191 -16.18 15.89 28.07
N ILE A 192 -15.06 15.41 28.63
CA ILE A 192 -14.97 14.98 30.04
C ILE A 192 -15.10 16.17 31.01
N PHE A 193 -14.70 17.39 30.62
CA PHE A 193 -14.77 18.56 31.50
C PHE A 193 -16.07 19.39 31.42
N THR A 194 -17.08 18.97 30.63
CA THR A 194 -18.32 19.77 30.47
C THR A 194 -19.62 19.07 30.87
N ASN A 195 -19.60 17.80 31.29
CA ASN A 195 -20.78 17.16 31.87
C ASN A 195 -20.99 17.54 33.35
N LYS A 196 -21.30 18.81 33.58
CA LYS A 196 -21.79 19.37 34.84
C LYS A 196 -23.27 19.01 35.04
N LYS A 197 -23.61 17.72 35.04
CA LYS A 197 -25.03 17.29 35.15
C LYS A 197 -25.26 15.97 35.89
N HIS A 198 -24.63 15.79 37.05
CA HIS A 198 -25.30 15.06 38.13
C HIS A 198 -24.74 15.46 39.51
N LEU A 199 -25.17 16.63 39.98
CA LEU A 199 -25.15 16.98 41.40
C LEU A 199 -26.61 17.19 41.82
N THR A 200 -27.32 16.11 42.08
CA THR A 200 -28.52 16.17 42.91
C THR A 200 -28.06 16.07 44.36
N ASN A 201 -28.19 17.18 45.08
CA ASN A 201 -27.87 17.26 46.50
C ASN A 201 -28.86 16.38 47.28
N ASP A 202 -28.42 15.22 47.77
CA ASP A 202 -29.03 14.57 48.92
C ASP A 202 -28.17 14.86 50.16
N ALA A 203 -28.64 15.83 50.94
CA ALA A 203 -27.95 16.40 52.10
C ALA A 203 -28.27 15.64 53.39
N THR A 204 -28.12 14.31 53.42
CA THR A 204 -28.43 13.53 54.64
C THR A 204 -27.41 12.47 55.08
N LYS A 205 -26.24 12.35 54.44
CA LYS A 205 -25.20 11.40 54.89
C LYS A 205 -23.96 12.09 55.48
N LYS A 206 -23.74 11.87 56.78
CA LYS A 206 -22.58 12.32 57.56
C LYS A 206 -21.27 11.73 56.98
N PRO A 207 -20.15 12.47 56.94
CA PRO A 207 -18.89 11.98 56.38
C PRO A 207 -18.31 10.90 57.31
N THR A 208 -18.08 9.70 56.78
CA THR A 208 -17.17 8.72 57.37
C THR A 208 -15.82 8.88 56.68
N ASP A 209 -14.78 9.19 57.46
CA ASP A 209 -13.37 9.30 57.06
C ASP A 209 -12.80 7.93 56.65
N GLU A 210 -13.37 7.31 55.63
CA GLU A 210 -12.73 6.22 54.92
C GLU A 210 -12.10 6.83 53.66
N PRO A 211 -10.77 6.70 53.46
CA PRO A 211 -10.12 7.27 52.29
C PRO A 211 -10.81 6.72 51.05
N PHE A 212 -11.32 7.64 50.23
CA PHE A 212 -11.85 7.33 48.91
C PHE A 212 -10.68 6.76 48.09
N VAL A 213 -10.60 5.42 48.05
CA VAL A 213 -9.76 4.73 47.09
C VAL A 213 -10.37 5.07 45.74
N ILE A 214 -9.79 6.05 45.04
CA ILE A 214 -9.96 6.17 43.61
C ILE A 214 -9.51 4.81 43.09
N LYS A 215 -10.47 3.97 42.68
CA LYS A 215 -10.17 2.83 41.82
C LYS A 215 -9.50 3.45 40.61
N THR A 216 -8.18 3.33 40.58
CA THR A 216 -7.31 3.72 39.48
C THR A 216 -7.96 3.20 38.21
N GLU A 217 -8.50 4.13 37.42
CA GLU A 217 -8.29 4.23 35.98
C GLU A 217 -7.79 2.90 35.41
N GLU A 218 -8.73 2.03 35.02
CA GLU A 218 -8.40 0.90 34.16
C GLU A 218 -7.72 1.51 32.94
N ALA A 219 -6.41 1.32 32.87
CA ALA A 219 -5.59 1.82 31.79
C ALA A 219 -6.26 1.37 30.48
N ILE A 220 -6.72 2.34 29.68
CA ILE A 220 -7.23 2.11 28.33
C ILE A 220 -6.20 1.23 27.63
N ASP A 221 -6.61 0.02 27.27
CA ASP A 221 -5.73 -0.90 26.58
C ASP A 221 -5.29 -0.23 25.25
N PRO A 222 -3.99 0.02 25.02
CA PRO A 222 -3.52 0.70 23.82
C PRO A 222 -3.89 -0.04 22.52
N ARG A 223 -4.39 -1.28 22.60
CA ARG A 223 -4.88 -2.07 21.47
C ARG A 223 -6.25 -1.60 20.96
N TRP A 224 -7.08 -0.96 21.78
CA TRP A 224 -8.32 -0.31 21.32
C TRP A 224 -8.05 0.90 20.42
N ALA A 225 -6.86 1.50 20.52
CA ALA A 225 -6.48 2.64 19.69
C ALA A 225 -6.51 2.32 18.18
N SER A 226 -6.40 1.04 17.81
CA SER A 226 -6.54 0.59 16.43
C SER A 226 -7.94 0.85 15.85
N CYS A 227 -9.00 0.76 16.67
CA CYS A 227 -10.35 1.12 16.28
C CYS A 227 -10.46 2.60 15.94
N ASP A 228 -9.94 3.47 16.80
CA ASP A 228 -9.97 4.91 16.55
C ASP A 228 -9.07 5.31 15.36
N LEU A 229 -7.93 4.62 15.18
CA LEU A 229 -7.00 4.77 14.05
C LEU A 229 -7.66 4.47 12.70
N LEU A 230 -8.50 3.44 12.66
CA LEU A 230 -8.98 2.83 11.41
C LEU A 230 -10.51 2.95 11.23
N GLN A 231 -11.24 3.60 12.12
CA GLN A 231 -12.71 3.75 12.06
C GLN A 231 -13.21 4.37 10.74
N ASP A 232 -12.45 5.30 10.17
CA ASP A 232 -12.77 5.99 8.90
C ASP A 232 -12.09 5.32 7.69
N GLU A 233 -11.37 4.22 7.92
CA GLU A 233 -10.74 3.42 6.88
C GLU A 233 -11.71 2.37 6.37
N PHE A 234 -11.84 2.28 5.05
CA PHE A 234 -12.69 1.31 4.37
C PHE A 234 -11.95 0.74 3.17
N SER A 235 -12.39 -0.42 2.69
CA SER A 235 -11.66 -1.12 1.65
C SER A 235 -11.50 -0.29 0.39
N LYS A 236 -10.32 -0.37 -0.19
CA LYS A 236 -10.01 0.22 -1.50
C LYS A 236 -9.74 -0.90 -2.48
N LYS A 237 -10.09 -0.71 -3.76
CA LYS A 237 -9.65 -1.66 -4.79
C LYS A 237 -8.12 -1.62 -4.80
N SER A 238 -7.54 -2.72 -4.35
CA SER A 238 -6.11 -3.00 -4.48
C SER A 238 -6.02 -4.30 -5.22
N ASP A 239 -5.05 -4.41 -6.11
CA ASP A 239 -4.75 -5.68 -6.74
C ASP A 239 -3.61 -6.38 -5.99
N PHE A 240 -3.32 -5.99 -4.75
CA PHE A 240 -2.29 -6.56 -3.89
C PHE A 240 -2.87 -7.48 -2.80
N PRO A 241 -3.08 -8.77 -3.07
CA PRO A 241 -3.46 -9.75 -2.08
C PRO A 241 -2.34 -10.03 -1.07
N VAL A 242 -2.77 -10.24 0.16
CA VAL A 242 -1.99 -10.77 1.27
C VAL A 242 -2.77 -11.90 1.91
N LYS A 243 -2.02 -12.88 2.40
CA LYS A 243 -2.55 -13.96 3.22
C LYS A 243 -2.21 -13.67 4.66
N MET A 244 -3.22 -13.59 5.51
CA MET A 244 -3.03 -13.41 6.95
C MET A 244 -3.82 -14.47 7.72
N THR A 245 -3.24 -14.95 8.82
CA THR A 245 -3.88 -15.83 9.79
C THR A 245 -4.18 -15.03 11.05
N VAL A 246 -5.46 -14.94 11.38
CA VAL A 246 -5.94 -14.32 12.60
C VAL A 246 -6.03 -15.40 13.68
N ILE A 247 -5.58 -15.08 14.89
CA ILE A 247 -5.64 -15.98 16.06
C ILE A 247 -6.35 -15.25 17.19
N ASN A 248 -7.44 -15.83 17.72
CA ASN A 248 -8.07 -15.31 18.93
C ASN A 248 -7.25 -15.73 20.15
N LYS A 249 -6.46 -14.81 20.71
CA LYS A 249 -5.68 -15.04 21.95
C LYS A 249 -6.35 -14.45 23.19
N THR A 250 -7.62 -14.10 23.09
CA THR A 250 -8.43 -13.64 24.22
C THR A 250 -9.18 -14.83 24.83
N ASP A 251 -9.77 -14.65 26.00
CA ASP A 251 -10.63 -15.63 26.69
C ASP A 251 -12.11 -15.52 26.28
N SER A 252 -12.39 -14.70 25.28
CA SER A 252 -13.72 -14.28 24.87
C SER A 252 -13.92 -14.52 23.38
N HIS A 253 -15.18 -14.66 22.96
CA HIS A 253 -15.56 -14.80 21.57
C HIS A 253 -15.13 -13.59 20.71
N ARG A 254 -14.71 -13.82 19.46
CA ARG A 254 -14.34 -12.76 18.51
C ARG A 254 -14.96 -12.96 17.14
N ALA A 255 -15.74 -11.97 16.68
CA ALA A 255 -16.13 -11.90 15.29
C ALA A 255 -15.04 -11.22 14.45
N VAL A 256 -14.84 -11.71 13.24
CA VAL A 256 -13.88 -11.21 12.25
C VAL A 256 -14.66 -10.53 11.14
N MET A 257 -14.56 -9.20 11.09
CA MET A 257 -15.34 -8.33 10.22
C MET A 257 -14.44 -7.68 9.17
N TRP A 258 -14.82 -7.77 7.90
CA TRP A 258 -14.23 -6.98 6.82
C TRP A 258 -14.98 -5.66 6.68
N ILE A 259 -14.26 -4.54 6.62
CA ILE A 259 -14.89 -3.25 6.30
C ILE A 259 -14.96 -3.09 4.79
N ASP A 260 -16.16 -3.18 4.21
CA ASP A 260 -16.37 -3.15 2.77
C ASP A 260 -16.02 -1.79 2.13
N PHE A 261 -16.13 -1.70 0.79
CA PHE A 261 -15.79 -0.47 0.03
C PHE A 261 -16.64 0.76 0.37
N LYS A 262 -17.74 0.57 1.11
CA LYS A 262 -18.65 1.63 1.56
C LYS A 262 -18.53 1.89 3.06
N GLY A 263 -17.58 1.24 3.74
CA GLY A 263 -17.39 1.36 5.19
C GLY A 263 -18.32 0.47 6.02
N ASN A 264 -19.08 -0.45 5.41
CA ASN A 264 -19.95 -1.32 6.18
C ASN A 264 -19.20 -2.58 6.63
N PRO A 265 -19.32 -2.99 7.91
CA PRO A 265 -18.74 -4.22 8.38
C PRO A 265 -19.48 -5.45 7.80
N LYS A 266 -18.73 -6.45 7.36
CA LYS A 266 -19.19 -7.75 6.84
C LYS A 266 -18.51 -8.86 7.60
N GLU A 267 -19.28 -9.70 8.28
CA GLU A 267 -18.73 -10.84 9.02
C GLU A 267 -18.18 -11.92 8.07
N TYR A 268 -17.02 -12.45 8.40
CA TYR A 268 -16.36 -13.55 7.67
C TYR A 268 -16.18 -14.79 8.54
N ALA A 269 -15.93 -14.61 9.82
CA ALA A 269 -15.72 -15.71 10.76
C ALA A 269 -16.08 -15.26 12.18
N SER A 270 -16.29 -16.27 13.00
CA SER A 270 -16.55 -16.18 14.43
C SER A 270 -15.59 -17.15 15.10
N LEU A 271 -14.77 -16.68 16.05
CA LEU A 271 -13.67 -17.42 16.65
C LEU A 271 -13.84 -17.52 18.16
N GLU A 272 -13.87 -18.76 18.65
CA GLU A 272 -13.73 -19.06 20.07
C GLU A 272 -12.27 -18.88 20.53
N THR A 273 -12.05 -18.99 21.84
CA THR A 273 -10.72 -18.86 22.45
C THR A 273 -9.72 -19.84 21.81
N GLY A 274 -8.60 -19.31 21.31
CA GLY A 274 -7.53 -20.08 20.69
C GLY A 274 -7.78 -20.46 19.23
N GLU A 275 -8.96 -20.20 18.68
CA GLU A 275 -9.27 -20.52 17.28
C GLU A 275 -8.57 -19.58 16.30
N THR A 276 -8.42 -20.07 15.07
CA THR A 276 -7.71 -19.35 14.01
C THR A 276 -8.52 -19.32 12.73
N PHE A 277 -8.39 -18.23 11.98
CA PHE A 277 -8.97 -18.10 10.66
C PHE A 277 -7.97 -17.51 9.68
N THR A 278 -7.84 -18.13 8.51
CA THR A 278 -6.91 -17.70 7.48
C THR A 278 -7.65 -17.02 6.34
N ILE A 279 -7.22 -15.81 6.02
CA ILE A 279 -7.89 -14.91 5.10
C ILE A 279 -6.95 -14.62 3.93
N ASN A 280 -7.47 -14.74 2.71
CA ASN A 280 -6.87 -14.11 1.54
C ASN A 280 -7.58 -12.76 1.34
N THR A 281 -6.88 -11.66 1.63
CA THR A 281 -7.41 -10.28 1.58
C THR A 281 -6.44 -9.39 0.83
N TYR A 282 -6.59 -8.07 0.89
CA TYR A 282 -5.71 -7.09 0.25
C TYR A 282 -5.14 -6.11 1.28
N VAL A 283 -3.98 -5.50 0.99
CA VAL A 283 -3.31 -4.54 1.91
C VAL A 283 -4.11 -3.27 2.18
N SER A 284 -5.14 -3.01 1.37
CA SER A 284 -6.04 -1.88 1.51
C SER A 284 -7.34 -2.23 2.25
N HIS A 285 -7.52 -3.47 2.70
CA HIS A 285 -8.77 -3.93 3.31
C HIS A 285 -8.65 -3.92 4.84
N PRO A 286 -9.33 -2.99 5.54
CA PRO A 286 -9.34 -3.00 6.99
C PRO A 286 -10.15 -4.19 7.51
N TRP A 287 -9.64 -4.80 8.58
CA TRP A 287 -10.30 -5.85 9.33
C TRP A 287 -10.58 -5.36 10.74
N MET A 288 -11.77 -5.65 11.22
CA MET A 288 -12.25 -5.29 12.56
C MET A 288 -12.59 -6.57 13.32
N PHE A 289 -12.19 -6.59 14.59
CA PHE A 289 -12.43 -7.67 15.52
C PHE A 289 -13.33 -7.16 16.63
N THR A 290 -14.43 -7.88 16.89
CA THR A 290 -15.50 -7.42 17.77
C THR A 290 -15.94 -8.54 18.72
N ASP A 291 -16.64 -8.20 19.80
CA ASP A 291 -17.35 -9.17 20.67
C ASP A 291 -18.80 -9.44 20.19
N GLY A 292 -19.22 -8.79 19.11
CA GLY A 292 -20.55 -8.88 18.51
C GLY A 292 -20.74 -7.79 17.44
N PRO A 293 -21.96 -7.62 16.89
CA PRO A 293 -22.23 -6.55 15.94
C PRO A 293 -22.06 -5.16 16.56
N GLY A 294 -21.20 -4.32 15.98
CA GLY A 294 -21.14 -2.88 16.27
C GLY A 294 -20.03 -2.42 17.22
N ASN A 295 -19.47 -3.31 18.04
CA ASN A 295 -18.44 -2.97 19.02
C ASN A 295 -17.03 -3.19 18.46
N CYS A 296 -16.34 -2.12 18.08
CA CYS A 296 -14.95 -2.24 17.68
C CYS A 296 -14.05 -2.49 18.90
N LEU A 297 -13.38 -3.66 18.94
CA LEU A 297 -12.37 -3.97 19.96
C LEU A 297 -10.95 -3.83 19.42
N GLU A 298 -10.70 -4.26 18.18
CA GLU A 298 -9.39 -4.17 17.56
C GLU A 298 -9.55 -4.06 16.04
N MET A 299 -8.71 -3.29 15.37
CA MET A 299 -8.65 -3.26 13.90
C MET A 299 -7.24 -3.51 13.40
N PHE A 300 -7.16 -4.03 12.18
CA PHE A 300 -5.91 -4.33 11.51
C PHE A 300 -6.00 -3.94 10.03
N MET A 301 -5.02 -3.16 9.58
CA MET A 301 -4.76 -2.94 8.16
C MET A 301 -3.63 -3.88 7.72
N PRO A 302 -3.90 -4.86 6.85
CA PRO A 302 -2.90 -5.79 6.39
C PRO A 302 -1.75 -5.08 5.68
N HIS A 303 -0.52 -5.51 5.94
CA HIS A 303 0.65 -5.01 5.23
C HIS A 303 1.66 -6.13 5.00
N GLN A 304 2.59 -5.92 4.07
CA GLN A 304 3.59 -6.94 3.77
C GLN A 304 4.43 -7.28 5.00
N GLY A 305 4.75 -8.57 5.14
CA GLY A 305 5.60 -9.07 6.22
C GLY A 305 4.87 -9.47 7.50
N VAL A 306 3.55 -9.25 7.58
CA VAL A 306 2.71 -9.76 8.67
C VAL A 306 1.79 -10.84 8.11
N ASP A 307 2.12 -12.08 8.42
CA ASP A 307 1.32 -13.27 8.06
C ASP A 307 0.40 -13.72 9.18
N THR A 308 0.61 -13.22 10.41
CA THR A 308 -0.15 -13.61 11.60
C THR A 308 -0.57 -12.38 12.39
N PHE A 309 -1.86 -12.26 12.68
CA PHE A 309 -2.41 -11.24 13.57
C PHE A 309 -3.01 -11.90 14.81
N ASN A 310 -2.54 -11.51 15.98
CA ASN A 310 -3.08 -12.00 17.25
C ASN A 310 -4.12 -11.00 17.75
N ILE A 311 -5.38 -11.40 17.82
CA ILE A 311 -6.40 -10.62 18.51
C ILE A 311 -6.09 -10.73 20.00
N THR A 312 -5.84 -9.60 20.66
CA THR A 312 -5.45 -9.59 22.06
C THR A 312 -6.15 -8.51 22.88
N ALA A 313 -6.87 -7.59 22.25
CA ALA A 313 -7.68 -6.61 22.96
C ALA A 313 -8.75 -7.30 23.82
N VAL A 314 -8.84 -6.92 25.09
CA VAL A 314 -9.90 -7.40 26.01
C VAL A 314 -11.24 -6.75 25.67
N ASN A 315 -12.35 -7.34 26.12
CA ASN A 315 -13.67 -6.75 25.93
C ASN A 315 -13.72 -5.38 26.61
N ARG A 316 -14.36 -4.42 25.96
CA ARG A 316 -14.58 -3.08 26.52
C ARG A 316 -15.99 -3.03 27.09
N ASP A 317 -16.14 -2.40 28.25
CA ASP A 317 -17.46 -2.02 28.73
C ASP A 317 -17.96 -0.82 27.92
N PHE A 318 -18.97 -1.05 27.09
CA PHE A 318 -19.60 -0.01 26.26
C PHE A 318 -20.75 0.69 26.99
N GLY A 319 -21.04 0.32 28.24
CA GLY A 319 -22.19 0.80 29.00
C GLY A 319 -23.48 0.06 28.64
N PRO A 320 -24.61 0.41 29.29
CA PRO A 320 -25.90 -0.20 28.97
C PRO A 320 -26.36 0.17 27.55
N GLU A 321 -26.78 -0.85 26.80
CA GLU A 321 -27.44 -0.73 25.48
C GLU A 321 -28.75 0.08 25.52
#